data_AF-A0A7J2J485-F1
#
_entry.id   AF-A0A7J2J485-F1
#
_cell.length_a   1.000
_cell.length_b   1.000
_cell.length_c   1.000
_cell.angle_alpha   90.00
_cell.angle_beta   90.00
_cell.angle_gamma   90.00
#
_symmetry.space_group_name_H-M   'P 1'
#
loop_
_entity.id
_entity.type
_entity.pdbx_description
1 polymer ?
#
loop_
_entity_poly.entity_id
_entity_poly.type
_entity_poly.pdbx_seq_one_letter_code
_entity_poly.pdbx_strand_id
1 'polypeptide(L)'
;MPRCIECLHSAPHWIYEYFVLCTKKGKLIILAADDEDVECEYFEERSEGEVKRTISDRGWVYCLTCKRAILLPDELEEHLGHTLGLEGFPDEVVYEEARVAD
;
A
#
# COMPACT_ATOMS: atom_id res chain seq x y z
N MET A 1 -18.93 3.77 -2.56
CA MET A 1 -18.11 4.85 -1.96
C MET A 1 -16.64 4.47 -2.05
N PRO A 2 -15.70 5.41 -2.25
CA PRO A 2 -14.30 5.09 -2.44
C PRO A 2 -13.68 4.56 -1.14
N ARG A 3 -13.04 3.39 -1.20
CA ARG A 3 -12.53 2.71 0.01
C ARG A 3 -11.15 3.25 0.37
N CYS A 4 -10.84 3.28 1.67
CA CYS A 4 -9.53 3.71 2.17
C CYS A 4 -8.37 2.94 1.53
N ILE A 5 -8.55 1.64 1.23
CA ILE A 5 -7.54 0.78 0.60
C ILE A 5 -7.24 1.13 -0.88
N GLU A 6 -8.13 1.89 -1.52
CA GLU A 6 -7.99 2.35 -2.90
C GLU A 6 -7.33 3.73 -2.97
N CYS A 7 -7.20 4.42 -1.83
CA CYS A 7 -6.61 5.76 -1.74
C CYS A 7 -5.10 5.75 -1.97
N LEU A 8 -4.56 6.78 -2.63
CA LEU A 8 -3.13 7.03 -2.78
C LEU A 8 -2.35 6.95 -1.44
N HIS A 9 -2.97 7.41 -0.35
CA HIS A 9 -2.38 7.44 1.00
C HIS A 9 -2.51 6.13 1.78
N SER A 10 -2.95 5.06 1.14
CA SER A 10 -3.09 3.76 1.80
C SER A 10 -1.79 2.97 1.68
N ALA A 11 -1.22 2.61 2.83
CA ALA A 11 -0.13 1.66 2.96
C ALA A 11 -0.69 0.36 3.59
N PRO A 12 -1.07 -0.64 2.79
CA PRO A 12 -1.64 -1.89 3.31
C PRO A 12 -0.56 -2.81 3.87
N HIS A 13 -0.91 -3.61 4.87
CA HIS A 13 0.00 -4.56 5.46
C HIS A 13 0.11 -5.79 4.56
N TRP A 14 1.33 -6.11 4.13
CA TRP A 14 1.67 -7.25 3.28
C TRP A 14 1.18 -8.63 3.77
N ILE A 15 1.10 -8.85 5.09
CA ILE A 15 0.62 -10.12 5.68
C ILE A 15 -0.87 -10.05 6.03
N TYR A 16 -1.36 -8.88 6.44
CA TYR A 16 -2.69 -8.71 7.03
C TYR A 16 -3.47 -7.71 6.18
N GLU A 17 -4.18 -8.21 5.16
CA GLU A 17 -4.83 -7.38 4.14
C GLU A 17 -5.91 -6.43 4.70
N TYR A 18 -6.41 -6.71 5.91
CA TYR A 18 -7.36 -5.86 6.64
C TYR A 18 -6.69 -4.74 7.45
N PHE A 19 -5.36 -4.69 7.53
CA PHE A 19 -4.63 -3.59 8.17
C PHE A 19 -4.09 -2.63 7.12
N VAL A 20 -4.57 -1.38 7.18
CA VAL A 20 -4.14 -0.31 6.27
C VAL A 20 -3.70 0.89 7.09
N LEU A 21 -2.45 1.31 6.95
CA LEU A 21 -1.99 2.58 7.48
C LEU A 21 -2.39 3.71 6.53
N CYS A 22 -3.17 4.67 7.03
CA CYS A 22 -3.40 5.92 6.33
C CYS A 22 -2.21 6.85 6.57
N THR A 23 -1.34 7.00 5.58
CA THR A 23 -0.09 7.77 5.68
C THR A 23 -0.36 9.26 5.85
N LYS A 24 -1.49 9.75 5.33
CA LYS A 24 -1.98 11.12 5.53
C LYS A 24 -2.36 11.42 6.99
N LYS A 25 -2.97 10.46 7.70
CA LYS A 25 -3.43 10.61 9.09
C LYS A 25 -2.44 10.04 10.12
N GLY A 26 -1.48 9.23 9.70
CA GLY A 26 -0.64 8.44 10.60
C GLY A 26 -1.44 7.46 11.46
N LYS A 27 -2.54 6.90 10.93
CA LYS A 27 -3.48 6.04 11.68
C LYS A 27 -3.66 4.68 11.01
N LEU A 28 -3.63 3.64 11.83
CA LEU A 28 -4.02 2.29 11.42
C LEU A 28 -5.54 2.22 11.26
N ILE A 29 -5.99 1.76 10.10
CA ILE A 29 -7.37 1.48 9.75
C ILE A 29 -7.51 -0.05 9.68
N ILE A 30 -8.47 -0.58 10.41
CA ILE A 30 -8.84 -2.00 10.36
C ILE A 30 -10.06 -2.10 9.45
N LEU A 31 -9.90 -2.76 8.31
CA LEU A 31 -10.99 -3.04 7.37
C LEU A 31 -11.72 -4.28 7.88
N ALA A 32 -12.64 -4.11 8.84
CA ALA A 32 -13.55 -5.19 9.21
C ALA A 32 -14.55 -5.45 8.08
N ALA A 33 -15.03 -6.69 7.96
CA ALA A 33 -16.00 -7.09 6.92
C ALA A 33 -17.32 -6.31 6.99
N ASP A 34 -17.58 -5.64 8.12
CA ASP A 34 -18.81 -4.90 8.40
C ASP A 34 -18.62 -3.36 8.30
N ASP A 35 -17.40 -2.90 8.00
CA ASP A 35 -17.01 -1.49 7.85
C ASP A 35 -17.13 -1.04 6.38
N GLU A 36 -18.26 -1.39 5.73
CA GLU A 36 -18.58 -1.00 4.35
C GLU A 36 -18.66 0.54 4.18
N ASP A 37 -18.68 1.30 5.28
CA ASP A 37 -18.97 2.73 5.34
C ASP A 37 -17.84 3.62 5.93
N VAL A 38 -16.58 3.16 5.99
CA VAL A 38 -15.48 4.09 6.31
C VAL A 38 -15.15 4.91 5.07
N GLU A 39 -15.98 5.91 4.78
CA GLU A 39 -15.68 6.94 3.80
C GLU A 39 -14.33 7.57 4.12
N CYS A 40 -13.43 7.50 3.14
CA CYS A 40 -12.16 8.18 3.26
C CYS A 40 -12.33 9.66 2.90
N GLU A 41 -12.48 10.51 3.92
CA GLU A 41 -12.50 11.99 3.77
C GLU A 41 -11.31 12.55 2.97
N TYR A 42 -10.19 11.82 2.96
CA TYR A 42 -8.94 12.19 2.29
C TYR A 42 -8.67 11.28 1.08
N PHE A 43 -9.73 10.74 0.47
CA PHE A 43 -9.57 9.90 -0.69
C PHE A 43 -8.94 10.68 -1.84
N GLU A 44 -7.77 10.22 -2.26
CA GLU A 44 -7.13 10.66 -3.49
C GLU A 44 -6.97 9.43 -4.38
N GLU A 45 -7.50 9.50 -5.60
CA GLU A 45 -7.42 8.40 -6.56
C GLU A 45 -5.97 8.19 -6.99
N ARG A 46 -5.56 6.92 -7.10
CA ARG A 46 -4.25 6.57 -7.64
C ARG A 46 -4.27 6.68 -9.15
N SER A 47 -3.48 7.58 -9.70
CA SER A 47 -3.25 7.58 -11.14
C SER A 47 -2.24 6.48 -11.53
N GLU A 48 -2.42 5.90 -12.73
CA GLU A 48 -1.44 4.97 -13.30
C GLU A 48 -0.03 5.59 -13.35
N GLY A 49 0.04 6.89 -13.66
CA GLY A 49 1.29 7.65 -13.69
C GLY A 49 2.01 7.68 -12.34
N GLU A 50 1.28 7.78 -11.22
CA GLU A 50 1.86 7.74 -9.88
C GLU A 50 2.38 6.35 -9.52
N VAL A 51 1.66 5.29 -9.92
CA VAL A 51 2.11 3.92 -9.69
C VAL A 51 3.40 3.66 -10.47
N LYS A 52 3.45 4.03 -11.75
CA LYS A 52 4.65 3.91 -12.59
C LYS A 52 5.83 4.71 -12.04
N ARG A 53 5.59 5.93 -11.54
CA ARG A 53 6.61 6.74 -10.86
C ARG A 53 7.11 6.05 -9.59
N THR A 54 6.22 5.52 -8.77
CA THR A 54 6.60 4.80 -7.54
C THR A 54 7.46 3.58 -7.85
N ILE A 55 7.11 2.78 -8.86
CA ILE A 55 7.95 1.67 -9.33
C ILE A 55 9.32 2.19 -9.78
N SER A 56 9.37 3.30 -10.51
CA SER A 56 10.63 3.87 -10.99
C SER A 56 11.51 4.43 -9.87
N ASP A 57 10.91 5.06 -8.85
CA ASP A 57 11.60 5.72 -7.76
C ASP A 57 12.03 4.73 -6.65
N ARG A 58 11.20 3.72 -6.37
CA ARG A 58 11.39 2.76 -5.26
C ARG A 58 11.78 1.36 -5.72
N GLY A 59 11.67 1.08 -7.02
CA GLY A 59 11.95 -0.22 -7.63
C GLY A 59 10.82 -1.24 -7.58
N TRP A 60 9.72 -0.96 -6.86
CA TRP A 60 8.61 -1.89 -6.73
C TRP A 60 7.33 -1.24 -6.20
N VAL A 61 6.20 -1.91 -6.44
CA VAL A 61 4.94 -1.76 -5.68
C VAL A 61 4.37 -3.13 -5.36
N TYR A 62 3.54 -3.27 -4.32
CA TYR A 62 2.93 -4.56 -3.99
C TYR A 62 1.52 -4.69 -4.55
N CYS A 63 1.22 -5.75 -5.28
CA CYS A 63 -0.15 -6.11 -5.60
C CYS A 63 -0.72 -7.02 -4.50
N LEU A 64 -1.65 -6.51 -3.70
CA LEU A 64 -2.33 -7.29 -2.67
C LEU A 64 -3.22 -8.38 -3.28
N THR A 65 -3.93 -8.06 -4.36
CA THR A 65 -4.82 -9.01 -5.04
C THR A 65 -4.07 -10.24 -5.54
N CYS A 66 -2.86 -10.05 -6.11
CA CYS A 66 -2.04 -11.12 -6.64
C CYS A 66 -1.03 -11.67 -5.62
N LYS A 67 -0.82 -11.00 -4.48
CA LYS A 67 0.20 -11.31 -3.47
C LYS A 67 1.62 -11.37 -4.05
N ARG A 68 1.93 -10.44 -4.96
CA ARG A 68 3.25 -10.34 -5.60
C ARG A 68 3.69 -8.88 -5.76
N ALA A 69 4.99 -8.65 -5.74
CA ALA A 69 5.57 -7.37 -6.12
C ALA A 69 5.46 -7.18 -7.65
N ILE A 70 5.18 -5.95 -8.06
CA ILE A 70 5.31 -5.46 -9.43
C ILE A 70 6.62 -4.68 -9.47
N LEU A 71 7.56 -5.13 -10.29
CA LEU A 71 8.93 -4.60 -10.31
C LEU A 71 9.18 -3.72 -11.52
N LEU A 72 8.39 -3.90 -12.58
CA LEU A 72 8.53 -3.16 -13.83
C LEU A 72 7.26 -2.34 -14.12
N PRO A 73 7.38 -1.08 -14.59
CA PRO A 73 6.22 -0.26 -14.97
C PRO A 73 5.32 -0.91 -16.01
N ASP A 74 5.88 -1.74 -16.90
CA ASP A 74 5.15 -2.43 -17.97
C ASP A 74 4.30 -3.59 -17.44
N GLU A 75 4.66 -4.18 -16.30
CA GLU A 75 3.85 -5.21 -15.65
C GLU A 75 2.52 -4.62 -15.13
N LEU A 76 2.43 -3.31 -14.94
CA LEU A 76 1.26 -2.65 -14.33
C LEU A 76 -0.04 -2.87 -15.12
N GLU A 77 0.03 -3.06 -16.44
CA GLU A 77 -1.16 -3.26 -17.28
C GLU A 77 -1.97 -4.50 -16.84
N GLU A 78 -1.30 -5.57 -16.40
CA GLU A 78 -1.93 -6.79 -15.89
C GLU A 78 -2.56 -6.59 -14.49
N HIS A 79 -2.31 -5.45 -13.87
CA HIS A 79 -2.68 -5.14 -12.49
C HIS A 79 -3.64 -3.95 -12.37
N LEU A 80 -4.13 -3.42 -13.49
CA LEU A 80 -5.14 -2.37 -13.49
C LEU A 80 -6.43 -2.88 -12.82
N GLY A 81 -6.93 -2.12 -11.84
CA GLY A 81 -8.10 -2.50 -11.04
C GLY A 81 -7.79 -3.44 -9.86
N HIS A 82 -6.54 -3.89 -9.68
CA HIS A 82 -6.13 -4.59 -8.46
C HIS A 82 -5.84 -3.60 -7.33
N THR A 83 -5.84 -4.13 -6.10
CA THR A 83 -5.47 -3.35 -4.93
C THR A 83 -3.95 -3.32 -4.79
N LEU A 84 -3.37 -2.11 -4.89
CA LEU A 84 -1.93 -1.90 -4.86
C LEU A 84 -1.49 -1.17 -3.58
N GLY A 85 -0.41 -1.63 -2.96
CA GLY A 85 0.32 -0.92 -1.93
C GLY A 85 1.52 -0.20 -2.53
N LEU A 86 1.47 1.13 -2.56
CA LEU A 86 2.59 1.98 -3.03
C LEU A 86 3.63 2.25 -1.95
N GLU A 87 3.23 2.06 -0.69
CA GLU A 87 4.09 2.19 0.47
C GLU A 87 4.05 0.88 1.24
N GLY A 88 5.23 0.39 1.64
CA GLY A 88 5.32 -0.63 2.68
C GLY A 88 5.01 -0.02 4.04
N PHE A 89 4.48 -0.81 4.97
CA PHE A 89 4.45 -0.41 6.37
C PHE A 89 5.89 -0.06 6.79
N PRO A 90 6.15 1.17 7.29
CA PRO A 90 7.48 1.49 7.80
C PRO A 90 7.73 0.58 9.00
N ASP A 91 8.67 -0.33 8.84
CA ASP A 91 9.08 -1.22 9.92
C ASP A 91 10.16 -0.50 10.73
N GLU A 92 9.77 0.15 11.82
CA GLU A 92 10.71 0.77 12.77
C GLU A 92 11.66 -0.26 13.41
N VAL A 93 11.34 -1.56 13.32
CA VAL A 93 12.10 -2.65 13.93
C VAL A 93 13.35 -3.03 13.12
N VAL A 94 13.50 -2.56 11.88
CA VAL A 94 14.73 -2.76 11.07
C VAL A 94 15.97 -2.16 11.76
N TYR A 95 15.79 -1.18 12.64
CA TYR A 95 16.88 -0.62 13.45
C TYR A 95 17.36 -1.55 14.58
N GLU A 96 16.53 -2.48 15.07
CA GLU A 96 16.88 -3.36 16.19
C GLU A 96 17.65 -4.62 15.76
N GLU A 97 17.54 -5.04 14.49
CA GLU A 97 18.33 -6.17 13.96
C GLU A 97 19.74 -5.78 13.48
N ALA A 98 20.07 -4.48 13.49
CA ALA A 98 21.35 -3.96 13.02
C ALA A 98 22.35 -3.67 14.16
N ARG A 99 22.63 -4.63 15.06
CA ARG A 99 23.74 -4.62 16.05
C ARG A 99 24.05 -6.07 16.49
N VAL A 100 25.27 -6.63 16.49
CA VAL A 100 26.67 -6.22 16.21
C VAL A 100 27.42 -7.50 15.79
N ALA A 101 28.36 -7.44 14.83
CA ALA A 101 29.35 -8.49 14.65
C ALA A 101 30.38 -8.42 15.80
N ASP A 102 30.56 -9.52 16.54
CA ASP A 102 31.73 -9.73 17.42
C ASP A 102 32.91 -10.27 16.60
#